data_AF-A0AAV5VV62-F1
#
_entry.id   AF-A0AAV5VV62-F1
#
_cell.length_a   1.000
_cell.length_b   1.000
_cell.length_c   1.000
_cell.angle_alpha   90.00
_cell.angle_beta   90.00
_cell.angle_gamma   90.00
#
_symmetry.space_group_name_H-M   'P 1'
#
loop_
_entity.id
_entity.type
_entity.pdbx_description
1 polymer ?
#
loop_
_entity_poly.entity_id
_entity_poly.type
_entity_poly.pdbx_seq_one_letter_code
_entity_poly.pdbx_strand_id
1 'polypeptide(L)'
;MAAVWFPQSERFVMMEMITSGNMFAATFSAIVTAALCLSPLGWPSAYYVYGIIASVWLLAWMILAADTPKLSKVISETEKEYLKINVQPKPKPAPSIPWRKVLTSRPLVACISCQVAFAYSGTIIQGFFPTFLRDELLVPLSL
;
A
#
# COMPACT_ATOMS: atom_id res chain seq x y z
N MET A 1 4.04 3.80 -13.91
CA MET A 1 4.60 5.00 -13.26
C MET A 1 5.89 4.66 -12.50
N ALA A 2 5.87 3.85 -11.44
CA ALA A 2 7.05 3.56 -10.60
C ALA A 2 8.29 3.03 -11.35
N ALA A 3 8.13 2.21 -12.40
CA ALA A 3 9.25 1.64 -13.13
C ALA A 3 10.09 2.67 -13.93
N VAL A 4 9.59 3.90 -14.11
CA VAL A 4 10.30 4.99 -14.82
C VAL A 4 11.02 5.92 -13.82
N TRP A 5 10.65 5.84 -12.55
CA TRP A 5 11.14 6.71 -11.48
C TRP A 5 12.25 6.08 -10.64
N PHE A 6 12.40 4.75 -10.67
CA PHE A 6 13.37 4.03 -9.86
C PHE A 6 14.24 3.09 -10.68
N PRO A 7 15.58 3.12 -10.51
CA PRO A 7 16.50 2.12 -11.05
C PRO A 7 16.17 0.72 -10.54
N GLN A 8 16.59 -0.33 -11.26
CA GLN A 8 16.32 -1.72 -10.87
C GLN A 8 16.92 -2.09 -9.50
N SER A 9 18.08 -1.53 -9.16
CA SER A 9 18.77 -1.75 -7.88
C SER A 9 17.99 -1.21 -6.68
N GLU A 10 17.32 -0.07 -6.83
CA GLU A 10 16.63 0.64 -5.75
C GLU A 10 15.14 0.31 -5.67
N ARG A 11 14.59 -0.30 -6.73
CA ARG A 11 13.16 -0.57 -6.84
C ARG A 11 12.62 -1.44 -5.72
N PHE A 12 13.40 -2.41 -5.24
CA PHE A 12 12.97 -3.28 -4.15
C PHE A 12 12.79 -2.49 -2.85
N VAL A 13 13.77 -1.67 -2.49
CA VAL A 13 13.73 -0.81 -1.29
C VAL A 13 12.54 0.15 -1.34
N MET A 14 12.28 0.75 -2.51
CA MET A 14 11.12 1.63 -2.68
C MET A 14 9.79 0.90 -2.52
N MET A 15 9.67 -0.32 -3.05
CA MET A 15 8.47 -1.14 -2.86
C MET A 15 8.25 -1.52 -1.39
N GLU A 16 9.32 -1.87 -0.68
CA GLU A 16 9.25 -2.17 0.75
C GLU A 16 8.85 -0.94 1.57
N MET A 17 9.42 0.23 1.25
CA MET A 17 9.07 1.50 1.90
C MET A 17 7.61 1.89 1.71
N ILE A 18 7.05 1.67 0.52
CA ILE A 18 5.61 1.90 0.26
C ILE A 18 4.77 0.91 1.08
N THR A 19 5.21 -0.35 1.16
CA THR A 19 4.46 -1.41 1.85
C THR A 19 4.48 -1.24 3.36
N SER A 20 5.59 -0.80 3.96
CA SER A 20 5.68 -0.54 5.39
C SER A 20 4.74 0.58 5.85
N GLY A 21 4.52 1.58 4.99
CA GLY A 21 3.53 2.64 5.21
C GLY A 21 2.11 2.11 5.47
N ASN A 22 1.73 1.00 4.83
CA ASN A 22 0.42 0.38 5.04
C ASN A 22 0.23 -0.15 6.47
N MET A 23 1.26 -0.80 7.03
CA MET A 23 1.22 -1.33 8.41
C MET A 23 1.20 -0.21 9.45
N PHE A 24 1.94 0.86 9.19
CA PHE A 24 1.92 2.05 10.03
C PHE A 24 0.54 2.74 10.01
N ALA A 25 -0.03 2.93 8.81
CA ALA A 25 -1.36 3.51 8.66
C ALA A 25 -2.44 2.67 9.35
N ALA A 26 -2.38 1.34 9.25
CA ALA A 26 -3.33 0.44 9.91
C ALA A 26 -3.29 0.60 11.44
N THR A 27 -2.10 0.58 12.04
CA THR A 27 -1.95 0.75 13.50
C THR A 27 -2.38 2.14 13.97
N PHE A 28 -1.93 3.18 13.27
CA PHE A 28 -2.24 4.56 13.64
C PHE A 28 -3.73 4.87 13.48
N SER A 29 -4.35 4.40 12.38
CA SER A 29 -5.77 4.59 12.15
C SER A 29 -6.64 3.88 13.18
N ALA A 30 -6.27 2.68 13.63
CA ALA A 30 -6.99 1.97 14.68
C ALA A 30 -7.01 2.78 15.99
N ILE A 31 -5.87 3.33 16.41
CA ILE A 31 -5.76 4.14 17.65
C ILE A 31 -6.57 5.43 17.53
N VAL A 32 -6.41 6.15 16.41
CA VAL A 32 -7.12 7.42 16.18
C VAL A 32 -8.62 7.20 16.09
N THR A 33 -9.06 6.15 15.38
CA THR A 33 -10.48 5.81 15.27
C THR A 33 -11.06 5.44 16.63
N ALA A 34 -10.36 4.64 17.43
CA ALA A 34 -10.79 4.29 18.79
C ALA A 34 -10.97 5.54 19.66
N ALA A 35 -10.00 6.46 19.65
CA ALA A 35 -10.08 7.72 20.40
C ALA A 35 -11.23 8.62 19.93
N LEU A 36 -11.48 8.69 18.61
CA LEU A 36 -12.56 9.48 18.02
C LEU A 36 -13.94 8.89 18.32
N CYS A 37 -14.08 7.57 18.32
CA CYS A 37 -15.33 6.89 18.67
C CYS A 37 -15.74 7.13 20.14
N LEU A 38 -14.77 7.29 21.05
CA LEU A 38 -15.01 7.60 22.46
C LEU A 38 -15.32 9.09 22.71
N SER A 39 -15.06 9.95 21.73
CA SER A 39 -15.35 11.37 21.82
C SER A 39 -16.87 11.63 21.70
N PRO A 40 -17.38 12.79 22.19
CA PRO A 40 -18.80 13.11 22.11
C PRO A 40 -19.30 13.30 20.67
N LEU A 41 -18.40 13.37 19.68
CA LEU A 41 -18.75 13.40 18.25
C LEU A 41 -19.07 12.01 17.67
N GLY A 42 -18.81 10.94 18.43
CA GLY A 42 -19.11 9.56 18.08
C GLY A 42 -18.36 9.04 16.84
N TRP A 43 -18.78 7.88 16.36
CA TRP A 43 -18.20 7.21 15.19
C TRP A 43 -18.19 8.02 13.87
N PRO A 44 -19.15 8.94 13.58
CA PRO A 44 -19.12 9.69 12.33
C PRO A 44 -17.90 10.62 12.21
N SER A 45 -17.34 11.06 13.34
CA SER A 45 -16.17 11.95 13.38
C SER A 45 -14.94 11.37 12.67
N ALA A 46 -14.73 10.05 12.75
CA ALA A 46 -13.62 9.37 12.08
C ALA A 46 -13.69 9.55 10.56
N TYR A 47 -14.88 9.42 9.97
CA TYR A 47 -15.08 9.58 8.53
C TYR A 47 -14.77 11.00 8.06
N TYR A 48 -15.16 12.02 8.84
CA TYR A 48 -14.86 13.41 8.51
C TYR A 48 -13.37 13.71 8.59
N VAL A 49 -12.69 13.24 9.64
CA VAL A 49 -11.23 13.45 9.81
C VAL A 49 -10.45 12.79 8.67
N TYR A 50 -10.71 11.52 8.38
CA TYR A 50 -10.03 10.83 7.28
C TYR A 50 -10.37 11.43 5.91
N GLY A 51 -11.62 11.87 5.71
CA GLY A 51 -12.05 12.53 4.48
C GLY A 51 -11.32 13.85 4.23
N ILE A 52 -11.14 14.69 5.26
CA ILE A 52 -10.40 15.95 5.15
C ILE A 52 -8.93 15.68 4.86
N ILE A 53 -8.29 14.77 5.60
CA ILE A 53 -6.88 14.41 5.38
C ILE A 53 -6.66 13.89 3.95
N ALA A 54 -7.54 13.00 3.48
CA ALA A 54 -7.48 12.48 2.11
C ALA A 54 -7.67 13.57 1.06
N SER A 55 -8.57 14.53 1.31
CA SER A 55 -8.82 15.64 0.39
C SER A 55 -7.62 16.59 0.29
N VAL A 56 -7.02 16.95 1.43
CA VAL A 56 -5.80 17.78 1.46
C VAL A 56 -4.65 17.06 0.77
N TRP A 57 -4.48 15.76 1.03
CA TRP A 57 -3.45 14.96 0.38
C TRP A 57 -3.67 14.84 -1.14
N LEU A 58 -4.93 14.69 -1.59
CA LEU A 58 -5.27 14.66 -3.01
C LEU A 58 -4.92 15.97 -3.70
N LEU A 59 -5.22 17.12 -3.08
CA LEU A 59 -4.84 18.44 -3.60
C LEU A 59 -3.32 18.57 -3.73
N ALA A 60 -2.56 18.15 -2.71
CA ALA A 60 -1.10 18.12 -2.76
C ALA A 60 -0.60 17.19 -3.87
N TRP A 61 -1.20 16.01 -4.01
CA TRP A 61 -0.85 15.04 -5.04
C TRP A 61 -1.09 15.58 -6.45
N MET A 62 -2.19 16.30 -6.68
CA MET A 62 -2.46 16.92 -7.99
C MET A 62 -1.40 17.96 -8.40
N ILE A 63 -0.74 18.60 -7.42
CA ILE A 63 0.31 19.59 -7.69
C ILE A 63 1.67 18.91 -7.88
N LEU A 64 1.96 17.87 -7.10
CA LEU A 64 3.28 17.25 -6.99
C LEU A 64 3.48 16.04 -7.91
N ALA A 65 2.41 15.30 -8.22
CA ALA A 65 2.51 14.07 -8.99
C ALA A 65 2.78 14.36 -10.47
N ALA A 66 3.78 13.69 -11.02
CA ALA A 66 4.10 13.75 -12.44
C ALA A 66 4.33 12.34 -12.99
N ASP A 67 3.72 12.03 -14.13
CA ASP A 67 3.81 10.70 -14.74
C ASP A 67 5.22 10.37 -15.26
N THR A 68 6.01 11.39 -15.58
CA THR A 68 7.35 11.24 -16.12
C THR A 68 8.30 12.25 -15.46
N PRO A 69 9.55 11.88 -15.15
CA PRO A 69 10.56 12.80 -14.61
C PRO A 69 10.91 13.98 -15.54
N LYS A 70 10.45 13.94 -16.80
CA LYS A 70 10.54 15.06 -17.75
C LYS A 70 9.46 16.13 -17.52
N LEU A 71 8.31 15.75 -16.95
CA LEU A 71 7.15 16.63 -16.71
C LEU A 71 7.12 17.16 -15.27
N SER A 72 7.94 16.59 -14.37
CA SER A 72 8.02 17.04 -12.99
C SER A 72 8.72 18.40 -12.89
N LYS A 73 8.03 19.36 -12.26
CA LYS A 73 8.57 20.70 -11.96
C LYS A 73 9.54 20.72 -10.78
N VAL A 74 9.58 19.66 -9.98
CA VAL A 74 10.26 19.62 -8.66
C VAL A 74 11.58 18.85 -8.70
N ILE A 75 11.89 18.13 -9.79
CA ILE A 75 13.06 17.27 -9.87
C ILE A 75 14.35 18.07 -10.17
N SER A 76 15.44 17.72 -9.48
CA SER A 76 16.76 18.33 -9.71
C SER A 76 17.36 17.88 -11.06
N GLU A 77 18.13 18.76 -11.72
CA GLU A 77 18.84 18.41 -12.95
C GLU A 77 19.82 17.23 -12.75
N THR A 78 20.46 17.15 -11.57
CA THR A 78 21.34 16.03 -11.21
C THR A 78 20.61 14.68 -11.18
N GLU A 79 19.38 14.68 -10.65
CA GLU A 79 18.55 13.48 -10.56
C GLU A 79 17.99 13.09 -11.93
N LYS A 80 17.63 14.07 -12.79
CA LYS A 80 17.26 13.80 -14.18
C LYS A 80 18.37 13.09 -14.95
N GLU A 81 19.62 13.51 -14.76
CA GLU A 81 20.77 12.89 -15.42
C GLU A 81 21.06 11.49 -14.87
N TYR A 82 20.99 11.31 -13.55
CA TYR A 82 21.08 9.99 -12.91
C TYR A 82 20.03 9.01 -13.45
N LEU A 83 18.77 9.43 -13.56
CA LEU A 83 17.69 8.60 -14.06
C LEU A 83 17.84 8.29 -15.57
N LYS A 84 18.34 9.23 -16.38
CA LYS A 84 18.63 8.97 -17.80
C LYS A 84 19.66 7.86 -17.99
N ILE A 85 20.66 7.78 -17.10
CA ILE A 85 21.75 6.80 -17.18
C ILE A 85 21.32 5.44 -16.62
N ASN A 86 20.58 5.44 -15.50
CA ASN A 86 20.30 4.22 -14.73
C ASN A 86 18.92 3.58 -14.97
N VAL A 87 17.98 4.31 -15.59
CA VAL A 87 16.68 3.75 -15.98
C VAL A 87 16.78 3.25 -17.42
N GLN A 88 16.65 1.93 -17.61
CA GLN A 88 16.73 1.34 -18.95
C GLN A 88 15.68 1.97 -19.90
N PRO A 89 16.05 2.25 -21.17
CA PRO A 89 15.09 2.71 -22.17
C PRO A 89 13.95 1.69 -22.31
N LYS A 90 12.73 2.20 -22.54
CA LYS A 90 11.48 1.42 -22.60
C LYS A 90 11.71 0.03 -23.20
N PRO A 91 11.27 -1.07 -22.54
CA PRO A 91 11.43 -2.40 -23.10
C PRO A 91 10.82 -2.45 -24.51
N LYS A 92 11.53 -3.10 -25.44
CA LYS A 92 11.03 -3.42 -26.79
C LYS A 92 9.62 -4.02 -26.69
N PRO A 93 8.74 -3.85 -27.70
CA PRO A 93 7.40 -4.42 -27.67
C PRO A 93 7.49 -5.90 -27.28
N ALA A 94 6.93 -6.23 -26.12
CA ALA A 94 7.06 -7.55 -25.56
C ALA A 94 6.38 -8.55 -26.51
N PRO A 95 7.01 -9.72 -26.77
CA PRO A 95 6.34 -10.77 -27.52
C PRO A 95 5.04 -11.18 -26.82
N SER A 96 4.08 -11.72 -27.58
CA SER A 96 2.80 -12.19 -27.04
C SER A 96 3.03 -13.08 -25.82
N ILE A 97 2.48 -12.67 -24.68
CA ILE A 97 2.69 -13.33 -23.39
C ILE A 97 1.98 -14.69 -23.43
N PRO A 98 2.67 -15.82 -23.22
CA PRO A 98 2.06 -17.14 -23.25
C PRO A 98 1.29 -17.42 -21.95
N TRP A 99 0.12 -16.78 -21.77
CA TRP A 99 -0.71 -16.83 -20.56
C TRP A 99 -0.92 -18.24 -20.00
N ARG A 100 -1.16 -19.24 -20.87
CA ARG A 100 -1.33 -20.63 -20.44
C ARG A 100 -0.09 -21.19 -19.75
N LYS A 101 1.11 -20.92 -20.28
CA LYS A 101 2.37 -21.39 -19.67
C LYS A 101 2.69 -20.64 -18.37
N VAL A 102 2.32 -19.36 -18.30
CA VAL A 102 2.48 -18.55 -17.08
C VAL A 102 1.59 -19.10 -15.97
N LEU A 103 0.30 -19.32 -16.26
CA LEU A 103 -0.68 -19.81 -15.29
C LEU A 103 -0.38 -21.22 -14.76
N THR A 104 0.21 -22.10 -15.58
CA THR A 104 0.59 -23.46 -15.16
C THR A 104 2.01 -23.54 -14.60
N SER A 105 2.71 -22.42 -14.43
CA SER A 105 4.08 -22.43 -13.90
C SER A 105 4.08 -22.76 -12.40
N ARG A 106 4.95 -23.71 -12.00
CA ARG A 106 5.07 -24.14 -10.59
C ARG A 106 5.35 -22.98 -9.62
N PRO A 107 6.23 -22.01 -9.93
CA PRO A 107 6.48 -20.90 -9.02
C PRO A 107 5.24 -20.01 -8.83
N LEU A 108 4.46 -19.76 -9.89
CA LEU A 108 3.25 -18.95 -9.80
C LEU A 108 2.20 -19.63 -8.92
N VAL A 109 1.93 -20.92 -9.15
CA VAL A 109 0.95 -21.67 -8.36
C VAL A 109 1.38 -21.72 -6.88
N ALA A 110 2.67 -21.94 -6.61
CA ALA A 110 3.20 -21.90 -5.24
C ALA A 110 2.99 -20.52 -4.60
N CYS A 111 3.36 -19.43 -5.28
CA CYS A 111 3.14 -18.07 -4.77
C CYS A 111 1.67 -17.75 -4.52
N ILE A 112 0.77 -18.12 -5.43
CA ILE A 112 -0.67 -17.91 -5.28
C ILE A 112 -1.18 -18.69 -4.05
N SER A 113 -0.79 -19.96 -3.92
CA SER A 113 -1.22 -20.79 -2.78
C SER A 113 -0.75 -20.21 -1.44
N CYS A 114 0.48 -19.70 -1.39
CA CYS A 114 1.02 -19.02 -0.22
C CYS A 114 0.25 -17.74 0.10
N GLN A 115 -0.03 -16.92 -0.91
CA GLN A 115 -0.77 -15.67 -0.73
C GLN A 115 -2.20 -15.91 -0.25
N VAL A 116 -2.87 -16.95 -0.77
CA VAL A 116 -4.21 -17.35 -0.33
C VAL A 116 -4.17 -17.82 1.12
N ALA A 117 -3.21 -18.68 1.50
CA ALA A 117 -3.06 -19.14 2.87
C ALA A 117 -2.79 -17.98 3.85
N PHE A 118 -1.95 -17.02 3.45
CA PHE A 118 -1.67 -15.82 4.23
C PHE A 118 -2.91 -14.96 4.41
N ALA A 119 -3.63 -14.66 3.32
CA ALA A 119 -4.85 -13.85 3.36
C ALA A 119 -5.94 -14.53 4.21
N TYR A 120 -6.15 -15.83 4.01
CA TYR A 120 -7.13 -16.61 4.77
C TYR A 120 -6.84 -16.57 6.28
N SER A 121 -5.58 -16.83 6.66
CA SER A 121 -5.15 -16.79 8.07
C SER A 121 -5.37 -15.39 8.68
N GLY A 122 -5.02 -14.33 7.94
CA GLY A 122 -5.24 -12.95 8.38
C GLY A 122 -6.72 -12.63 8.61
N THR A 123 -7.61 -13.05 7.71
CA THR A 123 -9.05 -12.80 7.83
C THR A 123 -9.69 -13.54 9.00
N ILE A 124 -9.28 -14.79 9.25
CA ILE A 124 -9.76 -15.56 10.41
C ILE A 124 -9.34 -14.86 11.70
N ILE A 125 -8.06 -14.51 11.82
CA ILE A 125 -7.57 -13.84 13.03
C ILE A 125 -8.36 -12.55 13.25
N GLN A 126 -8.49 -11.67 12.25
CA GLN A 126 -9.25 -10.43 12.45
C GLN A 126 -10.74 -10.64 12.76
N GLY A 127 -11.39 -11.64 12.17
CA GLY A 127 -12.81 -11.91 12.42
C GLY A 127 -13.09 -12.48 13.80
N PHE A 128 -12.25 -13.40 14.28
CA PHE A 128 -12.46 -14.08 15.56
C PHE A 128 -11.73 -13.41 16.74
N PHE A 129 -10.79 -12.51 16.49
CA PHE A 129 -10.00 -11.87 17.54
C PHE A 129 -10.86 -11.17 18.61
N PRO A 130 -11.88 -10.35 18.26
CA PRO A 130 -12.74 -9.72 19.27
C PRO A 130 -13.56 -10.76 20.06
N THR A 131 -14.09 -11.77 19.38
CA THR A 131 -14.90 -12.83 20.00
C THR A 131 -14.07 -13.66 20.97
N PHE A 132 -12.85 -14.04 20.60
CA PHE A 132 -11.92 -14.77 21.46
C PHE A 132 -11.57 -13.98 22.73
N LEU A 133 -11.30 -12.67 22.60
CA LEU A 133 -11.02 -11.81 23.76
C LEU A 133 -12.20 -11.72 24.73
N ARG A 134 -13.42 -11.74 24.20
CA ARG A 134 -14.66 -11.68 24.98
C ARG A 134 -14.95 -12.99 25.70
N ASP A 135 -14.94 -14.09 24.95
CA ASP A 135 -15.54 -15.36 25.38
C ASP A 135 -14.55 -16.22 26.18
N GLU A 136 -13.27 -16.22 25.80
CA GLU A 136 -12.24 -17.04 26.48
C GLU A 136 -11.46 -16.22 27.51
N LEU A 137 -11.12 -14.97 27.19
CA LEU A 137 -10.33 -14.11 28.06
C LEU A 137 -11.17 -13.26 29.03
N LEU A 138 -12.51 -13.29 28.90
CA LEU A 138 -13.48 -12.54 29.70
C LEU A 138 -13.16 -11.05 29.84
N VAL A 139 -12.45 -10.47 28.85
CA VAL A 139 -12.15 -9.04 28.85
C VAL A 139 -13.46 -8.31 28.54
N PRO A 140 -13.92 -7.41 29.43
CA PRO A 140 -15.12 -6.64 29.17
C PRO A 140 -14.88 -5.70 28.00
N LEU A 141 -15.33 -6.09 26.82
CA LEU A 141 -15.40 -5.23 25.63
C LEU A 141 -16.55 -4.22 25.72
N SER A 142 -17.14 -4.02 26.91
CA SER A 142 -18.06 -2.93 27.19
C SER A 142 -17.27 -1.62 27.28
N LEU A 143 -17.07 -1.00 26.12
CA LEU A 143 -16.85 0.44 25.97
C LEU A 143 -18.09 1.02 25.29
#